data_AF-A0A6A3PEX3-F1
#
_entry.id   AF-A0A6A3PEX3-F1
#
_cell.length_a   1.000
_cell.length_b   1.000
_cell.length_c   1.000
_cell.angle_alpha   90.00
_cell.angle_beta   90.00
_cell.angle_gamma   90.00
#
_symmetry.space_group_name_H-M   'P 1'
#
loop_
_entity.id
_entity.type
_entity.pdbx_description
1 polymer ?
#
loop_
_entity_poly.entity_id
_entity_poly.type
_entity_poly.pdbx_seq_one_letter_code
_entity_poly.pdbx_strand_id
1 'polypeptide(L)'
;MASIHEARQRFALVMRTTKWIDEVEWGVADLREPFTDTCNITKNEYKAYVETLNLSVNRVPGECINGHQLLDFRENLWLHTTSILLSLMVLRDTYKDVGIINPSYHDFVLPEQKRRVAAGFGASDPKNKRVIGVIHIDRHWVAFLIDRTIGNGAKKATCFMFDPLQSQRNYTVIQKSVRTVIECVLQLGAW
;
A
#
# COMPACT_ATOMS: atom_id res chain seq x y z
N MET A 1 9.82 15.29 19.44
CA MET A 1 10.09 14.26 20.48
C MET A 1 8.75 13.73 20.94
N ALA A 2 8.59 12.41 21.07
CA ALA A 2 7.38 11.84 21.64
C ALA A 2 7.33 12.11 23.15
N SER A 3 6.15 12.34 23.70
CA SER A 3 5.98 12.40 25.15
C SER A 3 6.26 11.04 25.78
N ILE A 4 6.58 11.00 27.08
CA ILE A 4 6.75 9.74 27.83
C ILE A 4 5.49 8.86 27.71
N HIS A 5 4.31 9.48 27.67
CA HIS A 5 3.05 8.77 27.50
C HIS A 5 2.95 8.09 26.13
N GLU A 6 3.25 8.82 25.05
CA GLU A 6 3.25 8.27 23.68
C GLU A 6 4.29 7.16 23.51
N ALA A 7 5.49 7.34 24.07
CA ALA A 7 6.53 6.32 24.03
C ALA A 7 6.06 5.02 24.69
N ARG A 8 5.43 5.10 25.88
CA ARG A 8 4.84 3.94 26.57
C ARG A 8 3.76 3.26 25.75
N GLN A 9 2.89 4.02 25.09
CA GLN A 9 1.87 3.45 24.21
C GLN A 9 2.50 2.69 23.03
N ARG A 10 3.54 3.25 22.40
CA ARG A 10 4.26 2.60 21.29
C ARG A 10 4.97 1.32 21.74
N PHE A 11 5.60 1.30 22.91
CA PHE A 11 6.16 0.06 23.47
C PHE A 11 5.08 -0.98 23.77
N ALA A 12 3.90 -0.55 24.23
CA ALA A 12 2.77 -1.47 24.42
C ALA A 12 2.29 -2.10 23.09
N LEU A 13 2.42 -1.40 21.97
CA LEU A 13 2.14 -1.99 20.65
C LEU A 13 3.12 -3.12 20.34
N VAL A 14 4.43 -2.92 20.57
CA VAL A 14 5.46 -3.96 20.37
C VAL A 14 5.14 -5.19 21.19
N MET A 15 4.88 -5.04 22.50
CA MET A 15 4.58 -6.17 23.39
C MET A 15 3.33 -6.96 22.95
N ARG A 16 2.29 -6.27 22.48
CA ARG A 16 1.08 -6.93 21.98
C ARG A 16 1.36 -7.64 20.65
N THR A 17 2.17 -7.05 19.77
CA THR A 17 2.54 -7.68 18.49
C THR A 17 3.41 -8.91 18.69
N THR A 18 4.39 -8.88 19.57
CA THR A 18 5.21 -10.07 19.86
C THR A 18 4.38 -11.19 20.48
N LYS A 19 3.48 -10.86 21.40
CA LYS A 19 2.52 -11.81 21.97
C LYS A 19 1.61 -12.43 20.90
N TRP A 20 1.07 -11.62 19.99
CA TRP A 20 0.24 -12.12 18.89
C TRP A 20 1.02 -13.07 17.97
N ILE A 21 2.30 -12.78 17.67
CA ILE A 21 3.16 -13.68 16.89
C ILE A 21 3.32 -15.04 17.58
N ASP A 22 3.42 -15.07 18.90
CA ASP A 22 3.48 -16.33 19.64
C ASP A 22 2.18 -17.14 19.48
N GLU A 23 1.03 -16.46 19.53
CA GLU A 23 -0.31 -17.09 19.52
C GLU A 23 -0.81 -17.50 18.13
N VAL A 24 -0.40 -16.81 17.06
CA VAL A 24 -0.91 -17.07 15.71
C VAL A 24 -0.34 -18.37 15.15
N GLU A 25 -1.19 -19.28 14.65
CA GLU A 25 -0.75 -20.42 13.87
C GLU A 25 -0.58 -19.99 12.40
N TRP A 26 0.57 -20.28 11.80
CA TRP A 26 0.73 -20.15 10.35
C TRP A 26 1.24 -21.47 9.76
N GLY A 27 0.51 -21.99 8.79
CA GLY A 27 0.93 -23.16 8.03
C GLY A 27 1.92 -22.74 6.95
N VAL A 28 3.17 -23.20 7.03
CA VAL A 28 4.13 -23.01 5.92
C VAL A 28 3.60 -23.65 4.63
N ALA A 29 2.78 -24.70 4.76
CA ALA A 29 2.08 -25.34 3.65
C ALA A 29 1.03 -24.44 2.96
N ASP A 30 0.55 -23.38 3.61
CA ASP A 30 -0.40 -22.42 3.03
C ASP A 30 0.30 -21.39 2.13
N LEU A 31 1.63 -21.26 2.25
CA LEU A 31 2.42 -20.40 1.38
C LEU A 31 2.52 -21.04 0.00
N ARG A 32 2.20 -20.23 -1.01
CA ARG A 32 2.19 -20.65 -2.42
C ARG A 32 2.89 -19.60 -3.26
N GLU A 33 3.51 -20.05 -4.34
CA GLU A 33 4.11 -19.16 -5.33
C GLU A 33 3.07 -18.10 -5.78
N PRO A 34 3.45 -16.81 -5.87
CA PRO A 34 4.80 -16.25 -5.70
C PRO A 34 5.15 -15.79 -4.27
N PHE A 35 4.33 -16.12 -3.25
CA PHE A 35 4.44 -15.63 -1.86
C PHE A 35 5.18 -16.62 -0.93
N THR A 36 6.17 -17.33 -1.47
CA THR A 36 6.98 -18.31 -0.73
C THR A 36 8.28 -17.71 -0.19
N ASP A 37 8.53 -16.43 -0.43
CA ASP A 37 9.75 -15.71 -0.03
C ASP A 37 9.97 -15.66 1.49
N THR A 38 8.92 -15.91 2.27
CA THR A 38 8.95 -15.94 3.74
C THR A 38 8.89 -17.35 4.33
N CYS A 39 8.92 -18.41 3.51
CA CYS A 39 8.71 -19.79 4.00
C CYS A 39 9.74 -20.28 5.01
N ASN A 40 10.94 -19.69 5.00
CA ASN A 40 12.03 -20.04 5.91
C ASN A 40 12.12 -19.13 7.15
N ILE A 41 11.25 -18.10 7.26
CA ILE A 41 11.31 -17.14 8.37
C ILE A 41 10.58 -17.73 9.58
N THR A 42 11.27 -17.78 10.71
CA THR A 42 10.73 -18.30 11.97
C THR A 42 9.94 -17.25 12.75
N LYS A 43 9.08 -17.70 13.68
CA LYS A 43 8.41 -16.80 14.65
C LYS A 43 9.39 -15.92 15.41
N ASN A 44 10.53 -16.49 15.82
CA ASN A 44 11.54 -15.76 16.57
C ASN A 44 12.21 -14.66 15.74
N GLU A 45 12.43 -14.89 14.45
CA GLU A 45 12.95 -13.87 13.53
C GLU A 45 11.94 -12.73 13.33
N TYR A 46 10.66 -13.05 13.14
CA TYR A 46 9.62 -12.01 13.07
C TYR A 46 9.52 -11.18 14.35
N LYS A 47 9.61 -11.82 15.52
CA LYS A 47 9.64 -11.11 16.81
C LYS A 47 10.86 -10.21 16.91
N ALA A 48 12.05 -10.69 16.50
CA ALA A 48 13.26 -9.88 16.49
C ALA A 48 13.11 -8.64 15.58
N TYR A 49 12.46 -8.76 14.42
CA TYR A 49 12.15 -7.60 13.57
C TYR A 49 11.21 -6.61 14.26
N VAL A 50 10.18 -7.09 14.96
CA VAL A 50 9.24 -6.24 15.69
C VAL A 50 9.91 -5.54 16.89
N GLU A 51 10.76 -6.24 17.63
CA GLU A 51 11.46 -5.72 18.81
C GLU A 51 12.53 -4.69 18.45
N THR A 52 13.15 -4.83 17.28
CA THR A 52 14.19 -3.92 16.77
C THR A 52 13.66 -2.82 15.87
N LEU A 53 12.35 -2.81 15.59
CA LEU A 53 11.71 -1.80 14.76
C LEU A 53 11.87 -0.40 15.37
N ASN A 54 12.44 0.53 14.60
CA ASN A 54 12.43 1.93 14.98
C ASN A 54 11.00 2.49 14.96
N LEU A 55 10.41 2.70 16.14
CA LEU A 55 9.01 3.15 16.30
C LEU A 55 8.78 4.63 15.98
N SER A 56 9.85 5.40 15.78
CA SER A 56 9.83 6.82 15.43
C SER A 56 9.77 6.98 13.89
N VAL A 57 10.31 8.09 13.38
CA VAL A 57 10.40 8.35 11.96
C VAL A 57 11.45 7.43 11.32
N ASN A 58 11.04 6.68 10.31
CA ASN A 58 11.92 5.95 9.40
C ASN A 58 11.94 6.68 8.06
N ARG A 59 13.13 6.75 7.45
CA ARG A 59 13.31 7.32 6.12
C ARG A 59 13.36 6.17 5.12
N VAL A 60 12.43 6.17 4.19
CA VAL A 60 12.40 5.26 3.04
C VAL A 60 12.53 6.09 1.76
N PRO A 61 12.91 5.51 0.61
CA PRO A 61 13.05 6.27 -0.63
C PRO A 61 11.77 7.05 -0.97
N GLY A 62 11.86 8.38 -0.91
CA GLY A 62 10.76 9.30 -1.25
C GLY A 62 9.71 9.50 -0.14
N GLU A 63 9.87 8.95 1.07
CA GLU A 63 8.88 9.12 2.14
C GLU A 63 9.48 9.08 3.56
N CYS A 64 8.81 9.72 4.51
CA CYS A 64 9.06 9.58 5.94
C CYS A 64 7.85 8.97 6.63
N ILE A 65 8.05 7.84 7.32
CA ILE A 65 6.97 7.07 7.93
C ILE A 65 7.15 6.94 9.44
N ASN A 66 6.06 6.80 10.17
CA ASN A 66 6.12 6.49 11.60
C ASN A 66 6.10 4.97 11.79
N GLY A 67 7.20 4.39 12.28
CA GLY A 67 7.37 2.93 12.34
C GLY A 67 6.34 2.22 13.22
N HIS A 68 5.86 2.86 14.29
CA HIS A 68 4.82 2.26 15.14
C HIS A 68 3.51 1.94 14.40
N GLN A 69 3.22 2.61 13.27
CA GLN A 69 2.03 2.35 12.45
C GLN A 69 2.12 1.02 11.69
N LEU A 70 3.32 0.47 11.50
CA LEU A 70 3.50 -0.84 10.88
C LEU A 70 3.07 -2.00 11.78
N LEU A 71 2.91 -1.73 13.08
CA LEU A 71 2.39 -2.70 14.04
C LEU A 71 0.88 -2.95 13.87
N ASP A 72 0.22 -2.22 12.95
CA ASP A 72 -1.16 -2.47 12.53
C ASP A 72 -1.28 -3.73 11.66
N PHE A 73 -0.18 -4.32 11.17
CA PHE A 73 -0.15 -5.68 10.60
C PHE A 73 -0.28 -6.76 11.69
N ARG A 74 -1.27 -6.60 12.56
CA ARG A 74 -1.54 -7.50 13.68
C ARG A 74 -3.03 -7.74 13.83
N GLU A 75 -3.39 -8.99 14.11
CA GLU A 75 -4.76 -9.40 14.44
C GLU A 75 -5.75 -8.92 13.36
N ASN A 76 -6.81 -8.24 13.80
CA ASN A 76 -7.88 -7.66 12.99
C ASN A 76 -7.81 -6.12 13.01
N LEU A 77 -6.63 -5.54 13.18
CA LEU A 77 -6.45 -4.10 13.18
C LEU A 77 -6.66 -3.52 11.77
N TRP A 78 -7.16 -2.29 11.74
CA TRP A 78 -7.27 -1.54 10.49
C TRP A 78 -5.89 -1.08 10.05
N LEU A 79 -5.52 -1.40 8.80
CA LEU A 79 -4.26 -0.95 8.23
C LEU A 79 -4.27 0.56 8.03
N HIS A 80 -3.26 1.23 8.58
CA HIS A 80 -2.98 2.63 8.27
C HIS A 80 -2.49 2.82 6.84
N THR A 81 -2.68 4.01 6.28
CA THR A 81 -2.16 4.42 4.95
C THR A 81 -0.66 4.14 4.80
N THR A 82 0.09 4.26 5.89
CA THR A 82 1.54 3.97 5.98
C THR A 82 1.83 2.51 5.65
N SER A 83 1.06 1.60 6.23
CA SER A 83 1.19 0.15 6.02
C SER A 83 0.88 -0.20 4.56
N ILE A 84 -0.18 0.36 4.00
CA ILE A 84 -0.53 0.19 2.58
C ILE A 84 0.56 0.74 1.66
N LEU A 85 1.07 1.94 1.93
CA LEU A 85 2.11 2.57 1.11
C LEU A 85 3.39 1.73 1.10
N LEU A 86 3.86 1.24 2.26
CA LEU A 86 5.03 0.38 2.29
C LEU A 86 4.83 -0.93 1.54
N SER A 87 3.67 -1.57 1.68
CA SER A 87 3.36 -2.78 0.90
C SER A 87 3.41 -2.50 -0.61
N LEU A 88 2.89 -1.35 -1.05
CA LEU A 88 3.00 -0.94 -2.45
C LEU A 88 4.45 -0.69 -2.86
N MET A 89 5.28 -0.07 -2.03
CA MET A 89 6.70 0.12 -2.31
C MET A 89 7.44 -1.21 -2.45
N VAL A 90 7.16 -2.19 -1.59
CA VAL A 90 7.71 -3.54 -1.73
C VAL A 90 7.27 -4.18 -3.06
N LEU A 91 5.98 -4.10 -3.42
CA LEU A 91 5.51 -4.62 -4.72
C LEU A 91 6.22 -3.94 -5.90
N ARG A 92 6.42 -2.61 -5.85
CA ARG A 92 7.15 -1.86 -6.88
C ARG A 92 8.58 -2.36 -7.02
N ASP A 93 9.26 -2.60 -5.91
CA ASP A 93 10.68 -2.93 -5.89
C ASP A 93 10.91 -4.42 -6.23
N THR A 94 9.94 -5.29 -5.94
CA THR A 94 9.97 -6.72 -6.29
C THR A 94 9.68 -6.99 -7.76
N TYR A 95 8.76 -6.24 -8.38
CA TYR A 95 8.30 -6.52 -9.75
C TYR A 95 8.81 -5.48 -10.77
N LYS A 96 9.34 -5.98 -11.90
CA LYS A 96 9.82 -5.12 -12.99
C LYS A 96 8.69 -4.32 -13.64
N ASP A 97 9.01 -3.11 -14.09
CA ASP A 97 8.11 -2.22 -14.83
C ASP A 97 6.80 -1.92 -14.07
N VAL A 98 6.83 -1.88 -12.74
CA VAL A 98 5.69 -1.53 -11.88
C VAL A 98 5.90 -0.14 -11.28
N GLY A 99 4.88 0.71 -11.40
CA GLY A 99 4.75 1.97 -10.67
C GLY A 99 3.64 1.88 -9.63
N ILE A 100 3.64 2.78 -8.65
CA ILE A 100 2.60 2.82 -7.62
C ILE A 100 2.04 4.23 -7.42
N ILE A 101 0.77 4.29 -7.04
CA ILE A 101 0.08 5.52 -6.65
C ILE A 101 0.16 5.67 -5.13
N ASN A 102 0.59 6.84 -4.64
CA ASN A 102 0.56 7.13 -3.21
C ASN A 102 -0.91 7.14 -2.72
N PRO A 103 -1.33 6.24 -1.81
CA PRO A 103 -2.72 6.13 -1.38
C PRO A 103 -3.34 7.42 -0.82
N SER A 104 -2.52 8.27 -0.18
CA SER A 104 -2.98 9.53 0.42
C SER A 104 -3.50 10.56 -0.59
N TYR A 105 -3.26 10.36 -1.90
CA TYR A 105 -3.75 11.28 -2.92
C TYR A 105 -5.28 11.45 -2.86
N HIS A 106 -6.00 10.41 -2.40
CA HIS A 106 -7.45 10.41 -2.37
C HIS A 106 -8.02 11.41 -1.35
N ASP A 107 -7.25 11.70 -0.30
CA ASP A 107 -7.64 12.50 0.88
C ASP A 107 -7.61 14.00 0.59
N PHE A 108 -6.89 14.42 -0.44
CA PHE A 108 -6.81 15.83 -0.81
C PHE A 108 -8.12 16.29 -1.47
N VAL A 109 -8.36 17.60 -1.47
CA VAL A 109 -9.53 18.18 -2.16
C VAL A 109 -9.12 18.71 -3.53
N LEU A 110 -7.97 19.39 -3.61
CA LEU A 110 -7.52 20.09 -4.81
C LEU A 110 -7.02 19.13 -5.90
N PRO A 111 -7.53 19.18 -7.14
CA PRO A 111 -7.14 18.27 -8.22
C PRO A 111 -5.64 18.27 -8.54
N GLU A 112 -4.99 19.44 -8.51
CA GLU A 112 -3.55 19.53 -8.74
C GLU A 112 -2.74 18.82 -7.67
N GLN A 113 -3.15 18.97 -6.41
CA GLN A 113 -2.51 18.29 -5.29
C GLN A 113 -2.71 16.78 -5.37
N LYS A 114 -3.92 16.32 -5.72
CA LYS A 114 -4.19 14.88 -5.99
C LYS A 114 -3.24 14.33 -7.02
N ARG A 115 -3.11 15.00 -8.16
CA ARG A 115 -2.25 14.55 -9.27
C ARG A 115 -0.78 14.51 -8.86
N ARG A 116 -0.29 15.56 -8.18
CA ARG A 116 1.10 15.62 -7.71
C ARG A 116 1.41 14.50 -6.72
N VAL A 117 0.54 14.24 -5.75
CA VAL A 117 0.74 13.19 -4.74
C VAL A 117 0.64 11.81 -5.38
N ALA A 118 -0.36 11.57 -6.23
CA ALA A 118 -0.55 10.30 -6.92
C ALA A 118 0.68 9.92 -7.77
N ALA A 119 1.33 10.89 -8.42
CA ALA A 119 2.49 10.66 -9.28
C ALA A 119 3.81 10.38 -8.52
N GLY A 120 3.84 10.57 -7.19
CA GLY A 120 5.06 10.65 -6.40
C GLY A 120 5.98 9.41 -6.41
N PHE A 121 5.47 8.25 -6.81
CA PHE A 121 6.20 6.97 -6.76
C PHE A 121 6.25 6.24 -8.11
N GLY A 122 6.57 6.99 -9.16
CA GLY A 122 6.88 6.43 -10.49
C GLY A 122 5.65 6.01 -11.30
N ALA A 123 4.44 6.32 -10.85
CA ALA A 123 3.23 6.04 -11.62
C ALA A 123 3.24 6.68 -13.03
N SER A 124 3.78 7.90 -13.15
CA SER A 124 3.87 8.61 -14.43
C SER A 124 5.05 8.17 -15.31
N ASP A 125 5.96 7.33 -14.82
CA ASP A 125 7.10 6.87 -15.62
C ASP A 125 6.60 5.97 -16.77
N PRO A 126 6.87 6.32 -18.05
CA PRO A 126 6.46 5.51 -19.19
C PRO A 126 7.07 4.09 -19.22
N LYS A 127 8.19 3.86 -18.53
CA LYS A 127 8.80 2.53 -18.41
C LYS A 127 7.93 1.56 -17.62
N ASN A 128 7.12 2.09 -16.69
CA ASN A 128 6.23 1.28 -15.89
C ASN A 128 5.02 0.86 -16.72
N LYS A 129 4.97 -0.42 -17.06
CA LYS A 129 3.90 -1.05 -17.84
C LYS A 129 2.63 -1.24 -17.02
N ARG A 130 2.78 -1.41 -15.70
CA ARG A 130 1.67 -1.61 -14.77
C ARG A 130 1.75 -0.59 -13.64
N VAL A 131 0.60 -0.09 -13.21
CA VAL A 131 0.51 0.85 -12.09
C VAL A 131 -0.53 0.37 -11.09
N ILE A 132 -0.12 0.20 -9.83
CA ILE A 132 -0.97 -0.27 -8.75
C ILE A 132 -1.41 0.94 -7.90
N GLY A 133 -2.70 1.03 -7.61
CA GLY A 133 -3.25 2.00 -6.69
C GLY A 133 -4.13 1.34 -5.64
N VAL A 134 -4.05 1.86 -4.42
CA VAL A 134 -4.94 1.49 -3.32
C VAL A 134 -5.44 2.79 -2.72
N ILE A 135 -6.75 2.89 -2.49
CA ILE A 135 -7.40 4.04 -1.84
C ILE A 135 -8.32 3.53 -0.75
N HIS A 136 -8.55 4.35 0.26
CA HIS A 136 -9.65 4.09 1.18
C HIS A 136 -10.87 4.91 0.77
N ILE A 137 -12.03 4.29 0.88
CA ILE A 137 -13.34 4.92 0.76
C ILE A 137 -13.98 4.80 2.13
N ASP A 138 -14.18 5.94 2.79
CA ASP A 138 -14.58 6.00 4.20
C ASP A 138 -13.56 5.25 5.09
N ARG A 139 -13.86 4.03 5.54
CA ARG A 139 -12.93 3.18 6.33
C ARG A 139 -12.50 1.91 5.60
N HIS A 140 -12.79 1.80 4.31
CA HIS A 140 -12.64 0.55 3.55
C HIS A 140 -11.59 0.67 2.44
N TRP A 141 -10.67 -0.27 2.37
CA TRP A 141 -9.60 -0.29 1.35
C TRP A 141 -10.05 -0.97 0.07
N VAL A 142 -9.81 -0.30 -1.06
CA VAL A 142 -10.05 -0.82 -2.40
C VAL A 142 -8.81 -0.62 -3.27
N ALA A 143 -8.65 -1.49 -4.27
CA ALA A 143 -7.48 -1.49 -5.14
C ALA A 143 -7.87 -1.35 -6.61
N PHE A 144 -6.93 -0.86 -7.41
CA PHE A 144 -7.00 -0.90 -8.85
C PHE A 144 -5.62 -1.12 -9.46
N LEU A 145 -5.59 -1.76 -10.63
CA LEU A 145 -4.41 -2.01 -11.43
C LEU A 145 -4.65 -1.44 -12.83
N ILE A 146 -3.73 -0.61 -13.29
CA ILE A 146 -3.73 -0.09 -14.66
C ILE A 146 -2.65 -0.83 -15.44
N ASP A 147 -3.06 -1.57 -16.47
CA ASP A 147 -2.17 -2.27 -17.39
C ASP A 147 -2.11 -1.52 -18.72
N ARG A 148 -0.94 -0.95 -19.03
CA ARG A 148 -0.68 -0.20 -20.26
C ARG A 148 -0.33 -1.09 -21.45
N THR A 149 -0.13 -2.39 -21.23
CA THR A 149 0.28 -3.34 -22.30
C THR A 149 -0.91 -3.87 -23.10
N ILE A 150 -2.12 -3.79 -22.55
CA ILE A 150 -3.34 -4.37 -23.14
C ILE A 150 -4.03 -3.35 -24.09
N GLY A 151 -3.54 -2.12 -24.17
CA GLY A 151 -4.06 -1.10 -25.08
C GLY A 151 -3.50 -1.24 -26.50
N ASN A 152 -4.36 -1.48 -27.49
CA ASN A 152 -4.02 -1.49 -28.93
C ASN A 152 -3.69 -0.07 -29.47
N GLY A 153 -2.75 0.67 -28.85
CA GLY A 153 -2.27 1.98 -29.26
C GLY A 153 -1.63 2.80 -28.14
N ALA A 154 -0.81 3.80 -28.48
CA ALA A 154 0.11 4.54 -27.59
C ALA A 154 -0.52 5.31 -26.39
N LYS A 155 -1.83 5.23 -26.17
CA LYS A 155 -2.55 5.98 -25.11
C LYS A 155 -3.74 5.22 -24.49
N LYS A 156 -3.81 3.90 -24.65
CA LYS A 156 -4.88 3.07 -24.08
C LYS A 156 -4.30 2.18 -22.97
N ALA A 157 -5.07 2.01 -21.90
CA ALA A 157 -4.75 1.10 -20.81
C ALA A 157 -6.03 0.43 -20.30
N THR A 158 -5.90 -0.76 -19.73
CA THR A 158 -7.00 -1.47 -19.08
C THR A 158 -6.91 -1.25 -17.58
N CYS A 159 -8.01 -0.83 -16.96
CA CYS A 159 -8.12 -0.69 -15.51
C CYS A 159 -8.89 -1.89 -14.93
N PHE A 160 -8.23 -2.66 -14.08
CA PHE A 160 -8.84 -3.70 -13.25
C PHE A 160 -9.13 -3.12 -11.87
N MET A 161 -10.35 -3.28 -11.37
CA MET A 161 -10.77 -2.77 -10.07
C MET A 161 -11.06 -3.94 -9.13
N PHE A 162 -10.71 -3.78 -7.86
CA PHE A 162 -10.93 -4.80 -6.84
C PHE A 162 -11.48 -4.16 -5.58
N ASP A 163 -12.64 -4.65 -5.16
CA ASP A 163 -13.25 -4.35 -3.87
C ASP A 163 -13.53 -5.68 -3.15
N PRO A 164 -12.93 -5.95 -1.97
CA PRO A 164 -13.25 -7.12 -1.17
C PRO A 164 -14.74 -7.28 -0.85
N LEU A 165 -15.48 -6.17 -0.73
CA LEU A 165 -16.93 -6.18 -0.48
C LEU A 165 -17.77 -6.21 -1.76
N GLN A 166 -17.13 -6.17 -2.93
CA GLN A 166 -17.76 -6.17 -4.25
C GLN A 166 -18.89 -5.11 -4.39
N SER A 167 -18.72 -3.95 -3.77
CA SER A 167 -19.73 -2.89 -3.74
C SER A 167 -19.73 -2.07 -5.03
N GLN A 168 -20.89 -1.99 -5.69
CA GLN A 168 -21.08 -1.17 -6.89
C GLN A 168 -20.80 0.33 -6.62
N ARG A 169 -21.11 0.81 -5.41
CA ARG A 169 -20.78 2.18 -4.98
C ARG A 169 -19.27 2.40 -5.01
N ASN A 170 -18.50 1.45 -4.47
CA ASN A 170 -17.06 1.57 -4.40
C ASN A 170 -16.42 1.52 -5.80
N TYR A 171 -16.88 0.61 -6.67
CA TYR A 171 -16.43 0.58 -8.07
C TYR A 171 -16.69 1.90 -8.80
N THR A 172 -17.83 2.55 -8.54
CA THR A 172 -18.14 3.88 -9.11
C THR A 172 -17.16 4.94 -8.62
N VAL A 173 -16.78 4.91 -7.35
CA VAL A 173 -15.78 5.84 -6.77
C VAL A 173 -14.39 5.59 -7.36
N ILE A 174 -13.96 4.33 -7.49
CA ILE A 174 -12.68 3.96 -8.12
C ILE A 174 -12.66 4.47 -9.56
N GLN A 175 -13.69 4.16 -10.35
CA GLN A 175 -13.80 4.60 -11.74
C GLN A 175 -13.72 6.12 -11.87
N LYS A 176 -14.45 6.86 -11.02
CA LYS A 176 -14.39 8.33 -10.99
C LYS A 176 -12.99 8.82 -10.66
N SER A 177 -12.33 8.23 -9.65
CA SER A 177 -10.98 8.64 -9.25
C SER A 177 -9.96 8.37 -10.34
N VAL A 178 -10.02 7.20 -10.98
CA VAL A 178 -9.12 6.85 -12.09
C VAL A 178 -9.29 7.82 -13.25
N ARG A 179 -10.53 8.07 -13.71
CA ARG A 179 -10.80 8.98 -14.83
C ARG A 179 -10.40 10.43 -14.57
N THR A 180 -10.67 10.93 -13.37
CA THR A 180 -10.47 12.37 -13.08
C THR A 180 -9.04 12.71 -12.66
N VAL A 181 -8.31 11.77 -12.06
CA VAL A 181 -6.97 12.02 -11.51
C VAL A 181 -5.93 11.19 -12.24
N ILE A 182 -6.12 9.88 -12.30
CA ILE A 182 -5.06 8.95 -12.69
C ILE A 182 -4.83 8.98 -14.19
N GLU A 183 -5.87 9.05 -15.02
CA GLU A 183 -5.71 9.21 -16.48
C GLU A 183 -4.83 10.42 -16.83
N CYS A 184 -5.01 11.55 -16.13
CA CYS A 184 -4.16 12.73 -16.27
C CYS A 184 -2.71 12.47 -15.85
N VAL A 185 -2.50 11.79 -14.71
CA VAL A 185 -1.16 11.44 -14.21
C VAL A 185 -0.41 10.53 -15.18
N LEU A 186 -1.12 9.59 -15.79
CA LEU A 186 -0.58 8.62 -16.73
C LEU A 186 -0.54 9.14 -18.18
N GLN A 187 -1.01 10.37 -18.43
CA GLN A 187 -1.13 10.98 -19.76
C GLN A 187 -1.89 10.10 -20.77
N LEU A 188 -2.88 9.35 -20.27
CA LEU A 188 -3.78 8.56 -21.11
C LEU A 188 -4.70 9.50 -21.87
N GLY A 189 -5.05 9.14 -23.11
CA GLY A 189 -5.90 9.99 -23.95
C GLY A 189 -7.28 10.13 -23.30
N ALA A 190 -7.77 11.37 -23.19
CA ALA A 190 -9.15 11.63 -22.77
C ALA A 190 -10.10 11.00 -23.81
N TRP A 191 -11.06 10.22 -23.34
CA TRP A 191 -12.14 9.66 -24.15
C TRP A 191 -13.11 10.73 -24.61
#